data_AF-A0A2U1NTR1-F1
#
_entry.id   AF-A0A2U1NTR1-F1
#
_cell.length_a   1.000
_cell.length_b   1.000
_cell.length_c   1.000
_cell.angle_alpha   90.00
_cell.angle_beta   90.00
_cell.angle_gamma   90.00
#
_symmetry.space_group_name_H-M   'P 1'
#
loop_
_entity.id
_entity.type
_entity.pdbx_description
1 polymer ?
#
loop_
_entity_poly.entity_id
_entity_poly.type
_entity_poly.pdbx_seq_one_letter_code
_entity_poly.pdbx_strand_id
1 'polypeptide(L)'
;MSQNKTGRSSTEGSEKELSDLLEEKSRSLATMQSMHEQQIKQLREELDKERATLASLQLRNQEEQKLNRSLQEEQYSLKADKENMLAEMNKIRDELGRKSSEIRHLQMELNKKENIKATDVTGGFKRLIASLEKENSDLKAEKNELKVALEVSRKSLSPISNGVHEVTGTFPGKEEMESSLQKLEKDLKETSREKDKALQQLNRLKQHLLEKESEDTEKMDEDSKIIEGLRENNEVLRAQVRHLEKSLNQAISGQEEVKMTNSNELQKAKEVIDDLNKKVASLRSTVDAKNVELLNLQTALGQYFAEIEAKGHLERELASAREESVRLSKRLEDALQLVETTKQEKEEALEKVSQAERLFAEGKGRVNKLEEDNSKLRRALEQSMTRLNRMSMDSDFSVDRRIVIKLLVTYFQRNHSKEVLDLMVRMLGFSEEEKQRIGVAQQGAGKGVVRGVFGLPGRLVGGILGGSPTENSGTMASDNQSFADMWVDFLLKEGEEREKRESSQNINVAVEDTSPSTNNPSLQIEQRTSEFSTVPLASPHSDSRFTRQIPRY
;
A
#
# COMPACT_ATOMS: atom_id res chain seq x y z
N MET A 1 54.54 30.23 -81.08
CA MET A 1 53.78 31.14 -80.19
C MET A 1 52.57 30.37 -79.69
N SER A 2 52.64 29.48 -78.69
CA SER A 2 53.50 29.35 -77.49
C SER A 2 53.01 30.15 -76.28
N GLN A 3 52.94 29.42 -75.15
CA GLN A 3 52.84 29.84 -73.74
C GLN A 3 51.44 30.08 -73.12
N ASN A 4 51.40 29.71 -71.82
CA ASN A 4 50.40 29.98 -70.79
C ASN A 4 48.98 29.45 -70.99
N LYS A 5 48.86 28.10 -70.99
CA LYS A 5 47.59 27.40 -70.72
C LYS A 5 47.72 26.31 -69.64
N THR A 6 48.43 26.65 -68.56
CA THR A 6 48.71 25.80 -67.40
C THR A 6 48.65 26.65 -66.13
N GLY A 7 47.71 26.37 -65.22
CA GLY A 7 47.63 27.04 -63.92
C GLY A 7 46.23 27.45 -63.41
N ARG A 8 45.16 27.34 -64.21
CA ARG A 8 43.82 27.86 -63.84
C ARG A 8 42.76 26.78 -63.53
N SER A 9 42.93 25.57 -64.06
CA SER A 9 41.93 24.50 -63.97
C SER A 9 41.84 23.81 -62.60
N SER A 10 42.91 23.82 -61.81
CA SER A 10 42.92 23.16 -60.48
C SER A 10 42.24 24.03 -59.42
N THR A 11 42.41 25.36 -59.48
CA THR A 11 41.75 26.30 -58.56
C THR A 11 40.24 26.34 -58.81
N GLU A 12 39.82 26.44 -60.07
CA GLU A 12 38.40 26.42 -60.48
C GLU A 12 37.70 25.10 -60.10
N GLY A 13 38.45 23.98 -60.05
CA GLY A 13 37.96 22.71 -59.50
C GLY A 13 37.73 22.77 -57.99
N SER A 14 38.74 23.16 -57.21
CA SER A 14 38.65 23.25 -55.74
C SER A 14 37.64 24.29 -55.24
N GLU A 15 37.47 25.41 -55.96
CA GLU A 15 36.45 26.42 -55.67
C GLU A 15 35.04 25.87 -55.89
N LYS A 16 34.85 25.02 -56.92
CA LYS A 16 33.58 24.35 -57.16
C LYS A 16 33.28 23.29 -56.10
N GLU A 17 34.24 22.44 -55.75
CA GLU A 17 34.07 21.44 -54.68
C GLU A 17 33.74 22.10 -53.32
N LEU A 18 34.36 23.25 -53.02
CA LEU A 18 33.99 24.09 -51.86
C LEU A 18 32.57 24.66 -51.96
N SER A 19 32.15 25.11 -53.15
CA SER A 19 30.78 25.60 -53.38
C SER A 19 29.74 24.49 -53.21
N ASP A 20 29.99 23.31 -53.78
CA ASP A 20 29.10 22.15 -53.71
C ASP A 20 28.98 21.66 -52.25
N LEU A 21 30.09 21.62 -51.48
CA LEU A 21 30.10 21.34 -50.03
C LEU A 21 29.35 22.40 -49.20
N LEU A 22 29.47 23.68 -49.54
CA LEU A 22 28.74 24.76 -48.87
C LEU A 22 27.24 24.68 -49.18
N GLU A 23 26.85 24.28 -50.40
CA GLU A 23 25.44 24.08 -50.73
C GLU A 23 24.88 22.83 -50.03
N GLU A 24 25.61 21.71 -50.00
CA GLU A 24 25.22 20.51 -49.25
C GLU A 24 25.06 20.80 -47.75
N LYS A 25 26.02 21.51 -47.14
CA LYS A 25 25.94 21.95 -45.75
C LYS A 25 24.74 22.88 -45.50
N SER A 26 24.42 23.76 -46.46
CA SER A 26 23.24 24.65 -46.38
C SER A 26 21.93 23.87 -46.50
N ARG A 27 21.85 22.88 -47.39
CA ARG A 27 20.71 21.96 -47.53
C ARG A 27 20.51 21.11 -46.28
N SER A 28 21.60 20.58 -45.70
CA SER A 28 21.60 19.83 -44.43
C SER A 28 21.15 20.68 -43.23
N LEU A 29 21.60 21.94 -43.17
CA LEU A 29 21.17 22.88 -42.14
C LEU A 29 19.70 23.27 -42.31
N ALA A 30 19.21 23.44 -43.54
CA ALA A 30 17.80 23.73 -43.83
C ALA A 30 16.88 22.54 -43.50
N THR A 31 17.28 21.29 -43.78
CA THR A 31 16.49 20.11 -43.38
C THR A 31 16.48 19.93 -41.86
N MET A 32 17.61 20.17 -41.18
CA MET A 32 17.66 20.19 -39.71
C MET A 32 16.76 21.28 -39.11
N GLN A 33 16.76 22.50 -39.67
CA GLN A 33 15.85 23.57 -39.25
C GLN A 33 14.38 23.18 -39.45
N SER A 34 14.02 22.62 -40.61
CA SER A 34 12.63 22.17 -40.87
C SER A 34 12.21 21.05 -39.93
N MET A 35 13.10 20.12 -39.59
CA MET A 35 12.85 19.07 -38.59
C MET A 35 12.59 19.65 -37.20
N HIS A 36 13.41 20.61 -36.75
CA HIS A 36 13.19 21.29 -35.47
C HIS A 36 11.88 22.12 -35.47
N GLU A 37 11.53 22.76 -36.57
CA GLU A 37 10.26 23.49 -36.70
C GLU A 37 9.04 22.54 -36.65
N GLN A 38 9.13 21.37 -37.28
CA GLN A 38 8.11 20.32 -37.18
C GLN A 38 7.97 19.79 -35.75
N GLN A 39 9.07 19.54 -35.04
CA GLN A 39 9.05 19.14 -33.62
C GLN A 39 8.44 20.22 -32.73
N ILE A 40 8.80 21.50 -32.92
CA ILE A 40 8.19 22.64 -32.20
C ILE A 40 6.69 22.73 -32.49
N LYS A 41 6.23 22.43 -33.71
CA LYS A 41 4.80 22.38 -34.05
C LYS A 41 4.08 21.23 -33.35
N GLN A 42 4.66 20.02 -33.35
CA GLN A 42 4.11 18.85 -32.66
C GLN A 42 3.94 19.11 -31.16
N LEU A 43 5.00 19.62 -30.49
CA LEU A 43 4.97 19.95 -29.05
C LEU A 43 3.93 21.05 -28.71
N ARG A 44 3.66 21.98 -29.63
CA ARG A 44 2.57 22.97 -29.47
C ARG A 44 1.19 22.31 -29.59
N GLU A 45 1.00 21.46 -30.60
CA GLU A 45 -0.25 20.72 -30.78
C GLU A 45 -0.53 19.74 -29.61
N GLU A 46 0.50 19.21 -28.96
CA GLU A 46 0.38 18.42 -27.72
C GLU A 46 0.06 19.30 -26.51
N LEU A 47 0.77 20.42 -26.33
CA LEU A 47 0.50 21.37 -25.24
C LEU A 47 -0.94 21.93 -25.28
N ASP A 48 -1.47 22.21 -26.47
CA ASP A 48 -2.84 22.70 -26.62
C ASP A 48 -3.90 21.60 -26.45
N LYS A 49 -3.58 20.32 -26.74
CA LYS A 49 -4.41 19.18 -26.32
C LYS A 49 -4.44 19.06 -24.80
N GLU A 50 -3.30 19.14 -24.13
CA GLU A 50 -3.23 19.04 -22.66
C GLU A 50 -3.89 20.23 -21.94
N ARG A 51 -3.92 21.40 -22.57
CA ARG A 51 -4.73 22.53 -22.09
C ARG A 51 -6.23 22.24 -22.21
N ALA A 52 -6.67 21.58 -23.27
CA ALA A 52 -8.07 21.20 -23.47
C ALA A 52 -8.52 20.07 -22.53
N THR A 53 -7.68 19.04 -22.30
CA THR A 53 -7.95 17.99 -21.31
C THR A 53 -8.06 18.58 -19.91
N LEU A 54 -7.09 19.41 -19.50
CA LEU A 54 -7.07 20.10 -18.21
C LEU A 54 -8.30 21.01 -18.01
N ALA A 55 -8.71 21.76 -19.04
CA ALA A 55 -9.93 22.57 -18.97
C ALA A 55 -11.20 21.72 -18.79
N SER A 56 -11.30 20.57 -19.48
CA SER A 56 -12.44 19.65 -19.32
C SER A 56 -12.48 19.00 -17.93
N LEU A 57 -11.31 18.64 -17.37
CA LEU A 57 -11.18 18.11 -16.02
C LEU A 57 -11.53 19.16 -14.95
N GLN A 58 -11.15 20.42 -15.16
CA GLN A 58 -11.55 21.52 -14.28
C GLN A 58 -13.07 21.75 -14.30
N LEU A 59 -13.71 21.74 -15.48
CA LEU A 59 -15.17 21.86 -15.59
C LEU A 59 -15.87 20.71 -14.84
N ARG A 60 -15.47 19.46 -15.11
CA ARG A 60 -16.04 18.29 -14.44
C ARG A 60 -15.86 18.35 -12.92
N ASN A 61 -14.69 18.75 -12.41
CA ASN A 61 -14.46 18.94 -10.97
C ASN A 61 -15.42 19.99 -10.37
N GLN A 62 -15.72 21.09 -11.09
CA GLN A 62 -16.72 22.06 -10.63
C GLN A 62 -18.16 21.50 -10.64
N GLU A 63 -18.49 20.59 -11.54
CA GLU A 63 -19.78 19.90 -11.60
C GLU A 63 -19.94 18.89 -10.46
N GLU A 64 -18.94 18.03 -10.25
CA GLU A 64 -18.87 17.10 -9.11
C GLU A 64 -18.95 17.86 -7.77
N GLN A 65 -18.31 19.03 -7.65
CA GLN A 65 -18.42 19.89 -6.46
C GLN A 65 -19.80 20.55 -6.26
N LYS A 66 -20.58 20.78 -7.32
CA LYS A 66 -21.98 21.25 -7.22
C LYS A 66 -22.88 20.08 -6.81
N LEU A 67 -22.69 18.92 -7.43
CA LEU A 67 -23.44 17.70 -7.13
C LEU A 67 -23.25 17.28 -5.67
N ASN A 68 -22.01 17.29 -5.17
CA ASN A 68 -21.68 16.96 -3.77
C ASN A 68 -22.36 17.92 -2.77
N ARG A 69 -22.43 19.23 -3.07
CA ARG A 69 -23.21 20.19 -2.26
C ARG A 69 -24.71 19.86 -2.26
N SER A 70 -25.28 19.61 -3.44
CA SER A 70 -26.69 19.22 -3.57
C SER A 70 -27.02 17.96 -2.78
N LEU A 71 -26.15 16.94 -2.82
CA LEU A 71 -26.29 15.71 -2.05
C LEU A 71 -26.13 15.94 -0.54
N GLN A 72 -25.27 16.87 -0.13
CA GLN A 72 -25.12 17.25 1.28
C GLN A 72 -26.36 18.01 1.80
N GLU A 73 -26.92 18.90 1.00
CA GLU A 73 -28.18 19.61 1.28
C GLU A 73 -29.38 18.62 1.37
N GLU A 74 -29.46 17.67 0.44
CA GLU A 74 -30.46 16.58 0.47
C GLU A 74 -30.31 15.70 1.73
N GLN A 75 -29.08 15.34 2.12
CA GLN A 75 -28.83 14.60 3.37
C GLN A 75 -29.26 15.38 4.62
N TYR A 76 -29.07 16.71 4.66
CA TYR A 76 -29.57 17.53 5.76
C TYR A 76 -31.11 17.60 5.79
N SER A 77 -31.77 17.73 4.63
CA SER A 77 -33.24 17.70 4.55
C SER A 77 -33.79 16.35 5.03
N LEU A 78 -33.29 15.24 4.46
CA LEU A 78 -33.74 13.89 4.80
C LEU A 78 -33.48 13.54 6.28
N LYS A 79 -32.41 14.09 6.87
CA LYS A 79 -32.17 13.99 8.32
C LYS A 79 -33.23 14.75 9.13
N ALA A 80 -33.55 15.99 8.76
CA ALA A 80 -34.59 16.77 9.43
C ALA A 80 -35.98 16.10 9.31
N ASP A 81 -36.33 15.58 8.13
CA ASP A 81 -37.58 14.85 7.91
C ASP A 81 -37.66 13.57 8.75
N LYS A 82 -36.54 12.85 8.90
CA LYS A 82 -36.42 11.70 9.80
C LYS A 82 -36.59 12.10 11.28
N GLU A 83 -36.01 13.21 11.70
CA GLU A 83 -36.14 13.71 13.09
C GLU A 83 -37.59 14.16 13.38
N ASN A 84 -38.25 14.84 12.43
CA ASN A 84 -39.68 15.17 12.49
C ASN A 84 -40.57 13.91 12.56
N MET A 85 -40.30 12.89 11.72
CA MET A 85 -41.03 11.62 11.73
C MET A 85 -40.87 10.88 13.07
N LEU A 86 -39.68 10.90 13.67
CA LEU A 86 -39.43 10.32 15.00
C LEU A 86 -40.19 11.08 16.10
N ALA A 87 -40.29 12.41 16.01
CA ALA A 87 -41.07 13.21 16.95
C ALA A 87 -42.58 12.87 16.88
N GLU A 88 -43.17 12.82 15.69
CA GLU A 88 -44.57 12.43 15.52
C GLU A 88 -44.83 10.96 15.90
N MET A 89 -43.91 10.03 15.60
CA MET A 89 -44.03 8.64 16.05
C MET A 89 -44.02 8.53 17.59
N ASN A 90 -43.19 9.32 18.29
CA ASN A 90 -43.18 9.34 19.75
C ASN A 90 -44.47 9.97 20.31
N LYS A 91 -44.96 11.05 19.72
CA LYS A 91 -46.26 11.67 20.07
C LYS A 91 -47.43 10.70 19.90
N ILE A 92 -47.49 9.94 18.80
CA ILE A 92 -48.47 8.88 18.58
C ILE A 92 -48.34 7.75 19.62
N ARG A 93 -47.12 7.38 19.99
CA ARG A 93 -46.84 6.39 21.06
C ARG A 93 -47.36 6.88 22.43
N ASP A 94 -47.19 8.16 22.74
CA ASP A 94 -47.69 8.76 23.99
C ASP A 94 -49.22 8.93 23.99
N GLU A 95 -49.84 9.18 22.83
CA GLU A 95 -51.30 9.16 22.66
C GLU A 95 -51.86 7.75 22.86
N LEU A 96 -51.23 6.74 22.28
CA LEU A 96 -51.57 5.32 22.49
C LEU A 96 -51.36 4.91 23.96
N GLY A 97 -50.29 5.36 24.61
CA GLY A 97 -50.04 5.13 26.04
C GLY A 97 -51.10 5.76 26.95
N ARG A 98 -51.53 6.99 26.63
CA ARG A 98 -52.66 7.66 27.30
C ARG A 98 -53.97 6.90 27.08
N LYS A 99 -54.32 6.55 25.84
CA LYS A 99 -55.56 5.82 25.54
C LYS A 99 -55.59 4.40 26.12
N SER A 100 -54.47 3.69 26.14
CA SER A 100 -54.32 2.40 26.85
C SER A 100 -54.53 2.52 28.37
N SER A 101 -54.16 3.66 28.96
CA SER A 101 -54.36 3.93 30.39
C SER A 101 -55.82 4.33 30.69
N GLU A 102 -56.43 5.12 29.82
CA GLU A 102 -57.86 5.47 29.85
C GLU A 102 -58.76 4.23 29.71
N ILE A 103 -58.46 3.33 28.77
CA ILE A 103 -59.16 2.04 28.61
C ILE A 103 -59.05 1.19 29.88
N ARG A 104 -57.85 1.07 30.48
CA ARG A 104 -57.66 0.33 31.73
C ARG A 104 -58.43 0.95 32.91
N HIS A 105 -58.50 2.29 32.98
CA HIS A 105 -59.34 2.98 33.96
C HIS A 105 -60.83 2.69 33.76
N LEU A 106 -61.32 2.77 32.52
CA LEU A 106 -62.73 2.49 32.17
C LEU A 106 -63.12 1.03 32.44
N GLN A 107 -62.23 0.07 32.18
CA GLN A 107 -62.42 -1.34 32.55
C GLN A 107 -62.53 -1.51 34.08
N MET A 108 -61.72 -0.79 34.84
CA MET A 108 -61.74 -0.82 36.30
C MET A 108 -63.02 -0.18 36.88
N GLU A 109 -63.48 0.93 36.28
CA GLU A 109 -64.78 1.57 36.54
C GLU A 109 -65.97 0.63 36.25
N LEU A 110 -65.93 -0.08 35.13
CA LEU A 110 -67.01 -1.00 34.72
C LEU A 110 -67.09 -2.20 35.67
N ASN A 111 -65.95 -2.83 35.98
CA ASN A 111 -65.86 -3.94 36.92
C ASN A 111 -66.30 -3.55 38.35
N LYS A 112 -65.99 -2.32 38.81
CA LYS A 112 -66.55 -1.77 40.06
C LYS A 112 -68.09 -1.69 40.01
N LYS A 113 -68.66 -1.14 38.93
CA LYS A 113 -70.12 -0.98 38.77
C LYS A 113 -70.84 -2.33 38.66
N GLU A 114 -70.21 -3.31 38.03
CA GLU A 114 -70.69 -4.69 37.95
C GLU A 114 -70.71 -5.37 39.31
N ASN A 115 -69.62 -5.29 40.09
CA ASN A 115 -69.58 -5.78 41.46
C ASN A 115 -70.62 -5.10 42.37
N ILE A 116 -70.78 -3.77 42.28
CA ILE A 116 -71.81 -3.04 43.06
C ILE A 116 -73.21 -3.58 42.73
N LYS A 117 -73.56 -3.73 41.45
CA LYS A 117 -74.84 -4.33 41.03
C LYS A 117 -75.01 -5.76 41.54
N ALA A 118 -73.97 -6.59 41.43
CA ALA A 118 -74.01 -7.96 41.94
C ALA A 118 -74.23 -8.01 43.47
N THR A 119 -73.60 -7.10 44.22
CA THR A 119 -73.80 -7.03 45.69
C THR A 119 -75.19 -6.53 46.09
N ASP A 120 -75.78 -5.55 45.40
CA ASP A 120 -77.14 -5.10 45.73
C ASP A 120 -78.21 -6.10 45.28
N VAL A 121 -78.06 -6.76 44.12
CA VAL A 121 -78.93 -7.87 43.72
C VAL A 121 -78.87 -9.01 44.75
N THR A 122 -77.67 -9.38 45.21
CA THR A 122 -77.48 -10.38 46.28
C THR A 122 -78.08 -9.91 47.61
N GLY A 123 -77.98 -8.61 47.93
CA GLY A 123 -78.62 -7.99 49.09
C GLY A 123 -80.15 -8.00 49.00
N GLY A 124 -80.71 -7.74 47.82
CA GLY A 124 -82.13 -7.84 47.51
C GLY A 124 -82.67 -9.25 47.73
N PHE A 125 -81.99 -10.26 47.18
CA PHE A 125 -82.36 -11.66 47.43
C PHE A 125 -82.27 -12.03 48.92
N LYS A 126 -81.23 -11.60 49.66
CA LYS A 126 -81.15 -11.83 51.11
C LYS A 126 -82.29 -11.16 51.89
N ARG A 127 -82.68 -9.93 51.53
CA ARG A 127 -83.84 -9.22 52.11
C ARG A 127 -85.15 -9.98 51.83
N LEU A 128 -85.33 -10.46 50.60
CA LEU A 128 -86.51 -11.22 50.18
C LEU A 128 -86.60 -12.58 50.89
N ILE A 129 -85.49 -13.31 51.00
CA ILE A 129 -85.41 -14.58 51.73
C ILE A 129 -85.80 -14.37 53.20
N ALA A 130 -85.22 -13.39 53.89
CA ALA A 130 -85.57 -13.09 55.28
C ALA A 130 -87.05 -12.69 55.46
N SER A 131 -87.65 -12.02 54.47
CA SER A 131 -89.09 -11.71 54.48
C SER A 131 -89.94 -12.97 54.34
N LEU A 132 -89.59 -13.86 53.41
CA LEU A 132 -90.30 -15.14 53.19
C LEU A 132 -90.12 -16.12 54.37
N GLU A 133 -88.95 -16.14 54.99
CA GLU A 133 -88.70 -16.91 56.22
C GLU A 133 -89.57 -16.43 57.38
N LYS A 134 -89.71 -15.10 57.54
CA LYS A 134 -90.61 -14.51 58.53
C LYS A 134 -92.08 -14.85 58.23
N GLU A 135 -92.54 -14.61 57.01
CA GLU A 135 -93.92 -14.88 56.57
C GLU A 135 -94.29 -16.37 56.76
N ASN A 136 -93.38 -17.28 56.41
CA ASN A 136 -93.56 -18.71 56.63
C ASN A 136 -93.59 -19.08 58.13
N SER A 137 -92.89 -18.33 59.00
CA SER A 137 -93.01 -18.48 60.46
C SER A 137 -94.34 -17.94 61.01
N ASP A 138 -94.83 -16.81 60.47
CA ASP A 138 -96.10 -16.20 60.86
C ASP A 138 -97.29 -17.08 60.43
N LEU A 139 -97.33 -17.53 59.16
CA LEU A 139 -98.32 -18.49 58.63
C LEU A 139 -98.31 -19.83 59.38
N LYS A 140 -97.14 -20.26 59.89
CA LYS A 140 -97.02 -21.47 60.71
C LYS A 140 -97.60 -21.28 62.11
N ALA A 141 -97.58 -20.07 62.66
CA ALA A 141 -98.26 -19.74 63.91
C ALA A 141 -99.79 -19.70 63.71
N GLU A 142 -100.27 -18.95 62.71
CA GLU A 142 -101.70 -18.85 62.37
C GLU A 142 -102.31 -20.24 62.08
N LYS A 143 -101.61 -21.10 61.34
CA LYS A 143 -102.01 -22.48 61.08
C LYS A 143 -102.18 -23.33 62.36
N ASN A 144 -101.39 -23.06 63.40
CA ASN A 144 -101.55 -23.75 64.68
C ASN A 144 -102.76 -23.20 65.46
N GLU A 145 -102.97 -21.89 65.44
CA GLU A 145 -104.11 -21.22 66.08
C GLU A 145 -105.45 -21.62 65.45
N LEU A 146 -105.55 -21.59 64.11
CA LEU A 146 -106.73 -22.09 63.37
C LEU A 146 -106.99 -23.58 63.63
N LYS A 147 -105.95 -24.40 63.83
CA LYS A 147 -106.11 -25.81 64.20
C LYS A 147 -106.72 -25.97 65.61
N VAL A 148 -106.37 -25.10 66.55
CA VAL A 148 -107.00 -25.05 67.89
C VAL A 148 -108.45 -24.57 67.79
N ALA A 149 -108.74 -23.54 66.99
CA ALA A 149 -110.09 -23.06 66.76
C ALA A 149 -111.02 -24.14 66.15
N LEU A 150 -110.50 -24.97 65.24
CA LEU A 150 -111.24 -26.08 64.63
C LEU A 150 -111.55 -27.22 65.61
N GLU A 151 -110.66 -27.53 66.55
CA GLU A 151 -110.91 -28.47 67.67
C GLU A 151 -112.03 -27.95 68.60
N VAL A 152 -112.09 -26.64 68.84
CA VAL A 152 -113.13 -26.00 69.68
C VAL A 152 -114.49 -25.97 68.96
N SER A 153 -114.51 -25.55 67.70
CA SER A 153 -115.75 -25.40 66.90
C SER A 153 -116.51 -26.72 66.71
N ARG A 154 -115.81 -27.86 66.77
CA ARG A 154 -116.38 -29.21 66.58
C ARG A 154 -117.35 -29.70 67.67
N LYS A 155 -117.65 -28.89 68.70
CA LYS A 155 -118.40 -29.30 69.90
C LYS A 155 -119.82 -28.73 70.06
N SER A 156 -120.32 -27.90 69.16
CA SER A 156 -121.71 -27.41 69.27
C SER A 156 -122.34 -27.00 67.93
N LEU A 157 -123.47 -27.62 67.58
CA LEU A 157 -124.61 -26.96 66.94
C LEU A 157 -125.86 -27.86 66.95
N SER A 158 -127.04 -27.27 67.16
CA SER A 158 -128.36 -27.90 66.95
C SER A 158 -129.40 -26.81 66.63
N PRO A 159 -130.08 -26.82 65.47
CA PRO A 159 -131.05 -25.80 65.05
C PRO A 159 -132.51 -26.20 65.33
N ILE A 160 -133.48 -25.26 65.21
CA ILE A 160 -134.85 -25.57 64.69
C ILE A 160 -135.75 -24.34 64.41
N SER A 161 -136.49 -24.45 63.29
CA SER A 161 -137.77 -23.82 62.86
C SER A 161 -138.02 -22.31 62.71
N ASN A 162 -138.76 -22.01 61.63
CA ASN A 162 -139.55 -20.80 61.38
C ASN A 162 -140.96 -20.89 62.03
N GLY A 163 -141.76 -19.82 61.92
CA GLY A 163 -143.22 -19.86 62.10
C GLY A 163 -143.90 -18.57 61.63
N VAL A 164 -144.99 -18.67 60.86
CA VAL A 164 -145.83 -17.56 60.36
C VAL A 164 -147.29 -18.00 60.43
N HIS A 165 -148.22 -17.09 60.79
CA HIS A 165 -149.66 -17.36 60.68
C HIS A 165 -150.49 -16.08 60.56
N GLU A 166 -151.57 -16.15 59.76
CA GLU A 166 -152.61 -15.11 59.60
C GLU A 166 -153.85 -15.40 60.47
N VAL A 167 -154.69 -14.36 60.68
CA VAL A 167 -156.17 -14.33 60.84
C VAL A 167 -156.54 -12.85 61.18
N THR A 168 -157.57 -12.12 60.71
CA THR A 168 -158.82 -12.30 59.91
C THR A 168 -160.08 -11.90 60.71
N GLY A 169 -160.92 -11.02 60.14
CA GLY A 169 -162.23 -10.58 60.64
C GLY A 169 -162.27 -9.14 61.18
N THR A 170 -163.39 -8.38 61.22
CA THR A 170 -164.76 -8.52 60.68
C THR A 170 -165.40 -7.10 60.65
N PHE A 171 -166.36 -6.81 59.78
CA PHE A 171 -166.80 -5.43 59.42
C PHE A 171 -168.21 -5.05 59.89
N PRO A 172 -168.43 -3.83 60.44
CA PRO A 172 -169.74 -3.17 60.35
C PRO A 172 -169.72 -1.61 60.33
N GLY A 173 -170.01 -0.97 59.19
CA GLY A 173 -170.40 0.44 59.21
C GLY A 173 -170.46 1.12 57.84
N LYS A 174 -171.47 1.97 57.60
CA LYS A 174 -171.54 2.78 56.37
C LYS A 174 -170.61 3.99 56.42
N GLU A 175 -170.43 4.60 57.59
CA GLU A 175 -169.41 5.62 57.84
C GLU A 175 -168.00 5.00 57.92
N GLU A 176 -167.85 3.75 58.37
CA GLU A 176 -166.59 3.01 58.21
C GLU A 176 -166.29 2.72 56.74
N MET A 177 -167.30 2.42 55.90
CA MET A 177 -167.14 2.27 54.46
C MET A 177 -166.73 3.58 53.79
N GLU A 178 -167.32 4.72 54.20
CA GLU A 178 -167.00 6.04 53.65
C GLU A 178 -165.63 6.54 54.12
N SER A 179 -165.28 6.29 55.40
CA SER A 179 -163.92 6.50 55.94
C SER A 179 -162.90 5.58 55.29
N SER A 180 -163.26 4.32 55.01
CA SER A 180 -162.40 3.37 54.28
C SER A 180 -162.26 3.73 52.81
N LEU A 181 -163.27 4.34 52.18
CA LEU A 181 -163.16 4.89 50.83
C LEU A 181 -162.27 6.13 50.80
N GLN A 182 -162.40 7.05 51.76
CA GLN A 182 -161.48 8.18 51.89
C GLN A 182 -160.04 7.72 52.22
N LYS A 183 -159.89 6.66 53.03
CA LYS A 183 -158.60 6.02 53.29
C LYS A 183 -158.04 5.37 52.03
N LEU A 184 -158.82 4.55 51.32
CA LEU A 184 -158.43 3.95 50.04
C LEU A 184 -158.10 5.01 48.99
N GLU A 185 -158.81 6.13 48.95
CA GLU A 185 -158.52 7.25 48.04
C GLU A 185 -157.23 7.98 48.44
N LYS A 186 -156.99 8.15 49.75
CA LYS A 186 -155.72 8.68 50.28
C LYS A 186 -154.57 7.74 49.94
N ASP A 187 -154.72 6.45 50.21
CA ASP A 187 -153.73 5.40 49.98
C ASP A 187 -153.48 5.23 48.46
N LEU A 188 -154.49 5.40 47.60
CA LEU A 188 -154.35 5.49 46.14
C LEU A 188 -153.62 6.77 45.70
N LYS A 189 -153.83 7.89 46.38
CA LYS A 189 -153.07 9.16 46.19
C LYS A 189 -151.67 9.10 46.81
N GLU A 190 -151.40 8.17 47.71
CA GLU A 190 -150.08 7.94 48.33
C GLU A 190 -149.27 7.02 47.43
N THR A 191 -149.80 5.83 47.11
CA THR A 191 -149.22 4.87 46.15
C THR A 191 -149.06 5.44 44.74
N SER A 192 -149.93 6.33 44.25
CA SER A 192 -149.70 7.00 42.96
C SER A 192 -148.52 7.96 43.01
N ARG A 193 -148.36 8.75 44.09
CA ARG A 193 -147.17 9.60 44.31
C ARG A 193 -145.90 8.76 44.52
N GLU A 194 -145.98 7.60 45.17
CA GLU A 194 -144.86 6.68 45.31
C GLU A 194 -144.46 6.03 43.98
N LYS A 195 -145.44 5.60 43.19
CA LYS A 195 -145.24 5.12 41.82
C LYS A 195 -144.65 6.23 40.93
N ASP A 196 -145.08 7.48 41.07
CA ASP A 196 -144.50 8.62 40.34
C ASP A 196 -143.06 8.96 40.81
N LYS A 197 -142.78 8.91 42.12
CA LYS A 197 -141.39 8.99 42.66
C LYS A 197 -140.52 7.85 42.13
N ALA A 198 -141.04 6.62 42.09
CA ALA A 198 -140.34 5.45 41.58
C ALA A 198 -140.08 5.56 40.07
N LEU A 199 -141.02 6.11 39.30
CA LEU A 199 -140.81 6.45 37.87
C LEU A 199 -139.75 7.55 37.69
N GLN A 200 -139.73 8.57 38.55
CA GLN A 200 -138.67 9.59 38.54
C GLN A 200 -137.29 9.01 38.90
N GLN A 201 -137.21 8.14 39.90
CA GLN A 201 -135.98 7.43 40.26
C GLN A 201 -135.53 6.46 39.15
N LEU A 202 -136.46 5.72 38.53
CA LEU A 202 -136.18 4.84 37.40
C LEU A 202 -135.68 5.62 36.18
N ASN A 203 -136.27 6.79 35.88
CA ASN A 203 -135.79 7.64 34.80
C ASN A 203 -134.44 8.27 35.11
N ARG A 204 -134.16 8.67 36.36
CA ARG A 204 -132.83 9.13 36.79
C ARG A 204 -131.78 8.01 36.70
N LEU A 205 -132.14 6.79 37.07
CA LEU A 205 -131.25 5.62 36.95
C LEU A 205 -130.98 5.25 35.49
N LYS A 206 -132.00 5.29 34.62
CA LYS A 206 -131.83 5.13 33.16
C LYS A 206 -130.93 6.20 32.57
N GLN A 207 -131.13 7.47 32.96
CA GLN A 207 -130.31 8.58 32.51
C GLN A 207 -128.85 8.41 32.93
N HIS A 208 -128.59 8.09 34.21
CA HIS A 208 -127.23 7.79 34.70
C HIS A 208 -126.61 6.55 34.03
N LEU A 209 -127.41 5.52 33.71
CA LEU A 209 -126.91 4.34 32.98
C LEU A 209 -126.53 4.70 31.54
N LEU A 210 -127.33 5.54 30.86
CA LEU A 210 -127.04 6.02 29.52
C LEU A 210 -125.84 6.98 29.48
N GLU A 211 -125.74 7.88 30.46
CA GLU A 211 -124.59 8.77 30.66
C GLU A 211 -123.30 7.94 30.87
N LYS A 212 -123.34 6.94 31.75
CA LYS A 212 -122.21 6.03 31.96
C LYS A 212 -121.89 5.18 30.74
N GLU A 213 -122.90 4.69 30.01
CA GLU A 213 -122.71 3.94 28.76
C GLU A 213 -122.03 4.83 27.70
N SER A 214 -122.38 6.12 27.63
CA SER A 214 -121.68 7.08 26.76
C SER A 214 -120.26 7.41 27.22
N GLU A 215 -120.01 7.54 28.54
CA GLU A 215 -118.67 7.78 29.11
C GLU A 215 -117.74 6.57 28.91
N ASP A 216 -118.23 5.36 29.18
CA ASP A 216 -117.51 4.10 28.90
C ASP A 216 -117.24 3.96 27.39
N THR A 217 -118.15 4.43 26.52
CA THR A 217 -117.97 4.41 25.05
C THR A 217 -116.94 5.43 24.56
N GLU A 218 -117.02 6.70 25.01
CA GLU A 218 -116.05 7.75 24.67
C GLU A 218 -114.64 7.34 25.12
N LYS A 219 -114.52 6.73 26.32
CA LYS A 219 -113.26 6.14 26.78
C LYS A 219 -112.77 4.98 25.91
N MET A 220 -113.66 4.11 25.42
CA MET A 220 -113.26 3.04 24.48
C MET A 220 -112.76 3.59 23.14
N ASP A 221 -113.31 4.70 22.64
CA ASP A 221 -112.82 5.39 21.45
C ASP A 221 -111.47 6.08 21.71
N GLU A 222 -111.27 6.70 22.87
CA GLU A 222 -109.96 7.24 23.29
C GLU A 222 -108.89 6.15 23.42
N ASP A 223 -109.18 5.06 24.14
CA ASP A 223 -108.27 3.91 24.29
C ASP A 223 -107.95 3.29 22.92
N SER A 224 -108.94 3.16 22.02
CA SER A 224 -108.73 2.66 20.64
C SER A 224 -107.82 3.57 19.82
N LYS A 225 -107.99 4.89 19.94
CA LYS A 225 -107.15 5.90 19.27
C LYS A 225 -105.72 5.90 19.80
N ILE A 226 -105.52 5.68 21.10
CA ILE A 226 -104.20 5.50 21.71
C ILE A 226 -103.54 4.20 21.20
N ILE A 227 -104.30 3.09 21.14
CA ILE A 227 -103.82 1.81 20.62
C ILE A 227 -103.37 1.93 19.16
N GLU A 228 -104.13 2.62 18.30
CA GLU A 228 -103.74 2.76 16.89
C GLU A 228 -102.52 3.69 16.72
N GLY A 229 -102.46 4.81 17.45
CA GLY A 229 -101.26 5.65 17.49
C GLY A 229 -100.01 4.91 17.99
N LEU A 230 -100.15 3.96 18.92
CA LEU A 230 -99.06 3.08 19.35
C LEU A 230 -98.69 2.05 18.27
N ARG A 231 -99.64 1.52 17.50
CA ARG A 231 -99.39 0.61 16.36
C ARG A 231 -98.63 1.31 15.23
N GLU A 232 -99.07 2.49 14.82
CA GLU A 232 -98.40 3.31 13.80
C GLU A 232 -96.95 3.61 14.22
N ASN A 233 -96.74 4.10 15.45
CA ASN A 233 -95.39 4.32 15.97
C ASN A 233 -94.55 3.03 16.01
N ASN A 234 -95.13 1.88 16.36
CA ASN A 234 -94.40 0.61 16.36
C ASN A 234 -93.98 0.17 14.95
N GLU A 235 -94.83 0.35 13.93
CA GLU A 235 -94.49 -0.01 12.56
C GLU A 235 -93.48 0.97 11.92
N VAL A 236 -93.57 2.26 12.24
CA VAL A 236 -92.53 3.25 11.89
C VAL A 236 -91.18 2.88 12.52
N LEU A 237 -91.14 2.52 13.81
CA LEU A 237 -89.92 2.06 14.48
C LEU A 237 -89.37 0.76 13.83
N ARG A 238 -90.22 -0.21 13.49
CA ARG A 238 -89.80 -1.42 12.76
C ARG A 238 -89.28 -1.09 11.36
N ALA A 239 -89.83 -0.10 10.67
CA ALA A 239 -89.33 0.35 9.38
C ALA A 239 -87.95 1.02 9.50
N GLN A 240 -87.74 1.85 10.53
CA GLN A 240 -86.44 2.44 10.86
C GLN A 240 -85.40 1.36 11.20
N VAL A 241 -85.74 0.38 12.04
CA VAL A 241 -84.87 -0.76 12.38
C VAL A 241 -84.48 -1.53 11.11
N ARG A 242 -85.45 -1.95 10.28
CA ARG A 242 -85.17 -2.65 9.00
C ARG A 242 -84.31 -1.83 8.04
N HIS A 243 -84.44 -0.50 8.04
CA HIS A 243 -83.58 0.37 7.24
C HIS A 243 -82.15 0.44 7.80
N LEU A 244 -81.98 0.60 9.11
CA LEU A 244 -80.68 0.60 9.78
C LEU A 244 -79.96 -0.74 9.63
N GLU A 245 -80.67 -1.87 9.77
CA GLU A 245 -80.15 -3.23 9.51
C GLU A 245 -79.66 -3.38 8.08
N LYS A 246 -80.43 -2.91 7.09
CA LYS A 246 -80.02 -2.95 5.67
C LYS A 246 -78.77 -2.10 5.42
N SER A 247 -78.72 -0.88 5.97
CA SER A 247 -77.57 0.03 5.83
C SER A 247 -76.32 -0.51 6.53
N LEU A 248 -76.47 -1.14 7.71
CA LEU A 248 -75.40 -1.81 8.44
C LEU A 248 -74.86 -3.02 7.65
N ASN A 249 -75.72 -3.88 7.13
CA ASN A 249 -75.32 -5.02 6.29
C ASN A 249 -74.59 -4.55 5.02
N GLN A 250 -75.05 -3.47 4.38
CA GLN A 250 -74.36 -2.89 3.22
C GLN A 250 -72.98 -2.33 3.58
N ALA A 251 -72.83 -1.68 4.75
CA ALA A 251 -71.54 -1.20 5.24
C ALA A 251 -70.58 -2.37 5.58
N ILE A 252 -71.08 -3.46 6.17
CA ILE A 252 -70.30 -4.67 6.46
C ILE A 252 -69.79 -5.31 5.16
N SER A 253 -70.64 -5.49 4.15
CA SER A 253 -70.22 -6.02 2.85
C SER A 253 -69.16 -5.15 2.18
N GLY A 254 -69.37 -3.83 2.14
CA GLY A 254 -68.38 -2.90 1.57
C GLY A 254 -67.05 -2.90 2.33
N GLN A 255 -67.06 -3.08 3.66
CA GLN A 255 -65.84 -3.17 4.44
C GLN A 255 -65.09 -4.50 4.21
N GLU A 256 -65.80 -5.62 4.00
CA GLU A 256 -65.16 -6.89 3.64
C GLU A 256 -64.62 -6.86 2.20
N GLU A 257 -65.31 -6.21 1.25
CA GLU A 257 -64.78 -5.95 -0.10
C GLU A 257 -63.47 -5.13 -0.06
N VAL A 258 -63.44 -4.01 0.68
CA VAL A 258 -62.23 -3.18 0.86
C VAL A 258 -61.10 -3.94 1.58
N LYS A 259 -61.44 -4.82 2.53
CA LYS A 259 -60.48 -5.70 3.20
C LYS A 259 -59.89 -6.73 2.23
N MET A 260 -60.70 -7.28 1.32
CA MET A 260 -60.25 -8.22 0.29
C MET A 260 -59.41 -7.54 -0.81
N THR A 261 -59.77 -6.34 -1.28
CA THR A 261 -58.94 -5.60 -2.25
C THR A 261 -57.58 -5.22 -1.65
N ASN A 262 -57.56 -4.65 -0.44
CA ASN A 262 -56.33 -4.32 0.27
C ASN A 262 -55.46 -5.57 0.52
N SER A 263 -56.05 -6.71 0.92
CA SER A 263 -55.31 -7.97 1.06
C SER A 263 -54.67 -8.43 -0.26
N ASN A 264 -55.38 -8.28 -1.39
CA ASN A 264 -54.87 -8.65 -2.72
C ASN A 264 -53.78 -7.67 -3.22
N GLU A 265 -53.89 -6.38 -2.92
CA GLU A 265 -52.87 -5.37 -3.25
C GLU A 265 -51.62 -5.55 -2.40
N LEU A 266 -51.78 -5.82 -1.09
CA LEU A 266 -50.68 -6.12 -0.19
C LEU A 266 -49.97 -7.44 -0.54
N GLN A 267 -50.67 -8.41 -1.12
CA GLN A 267 -50.06 -9.63 -1.67
C GLN A 267 -49.24 -9.33 -2.93
N LYS A 268 -49.80 -8.59 -3.91
CA LYS A 268 -49.05 -8.15 -5.10
C LYS A 268 -47.82 -7.31 -4.74
N ALA A 269 -47.93 -6.44 -3.74
CA ALA A 269 -46.82 -5.63 -3.25
C ALA A 269 -45.68 -6.50 -2.68
N LYS A 270 -45.99 -7.56 -1.93
CA LYS A 270 -44.99 -8.55 -1.47
C LYS A 270 -44.32 -9.26 -2.63
N GLU A 271 -45.09 -9.73 -3.61
CA GLU A 271 -44.55 -10.43 -4.80
C GLU A 271 -43.57 -9.54 -5.59
N VAL A 272 -43.91 -8.25 -5.76
CA VAL A 272 -43.01 -7.25 -6.38
C VAL A 272 -41.77 -7.01 -5.52
N ILE A 273 -41.90 -6.92 -4.19
CA ILE A 273 -40.76 -6.77 -3.27
C ILE A 273 -39.83 -7.99 -3.33
N ASP A 274 -40.38 -9.21 -3.36
CA ASP A 274 -39.59 -10.44 -3.46
C ASP A 274 -38.87 -10.56 -4.80
N ASP A 275 -39.50 -10.16 -5.92
CA ASP A 275 -38.85 -10.13 -7.23
C ASP A 275 -37.79 -9.02 -7.35
N LEU A 276 -37.97 -7.89 -6.67
CA LEU A 276 -36.92 -6.87 -6.53
C LEU A 276 -35.77 -7.38 -5.65
N ASN A 277 -36.05 -8.07 -4.54
CA ASN A 277 -35.03 -8.68 -3.68
C ASN A 277 -34.21 -9.73 -4.45
N LYS A 278 -34.85 -10.59 -5.26
CA LYS A 278 -34.16 -11.55 -6.15
C LYS A 278 -33.21 -10.84 -7.13
N LYS A 279 -33.65 -9.72 -7.74
CA LYS A 279 -32.83 -8.90 -8.65
C LYS A 279 -31.67 -8.20 -7.93
N VAL A 280 -31.89 -7.68 -6.73
CA VAL A 280 -30.81 -7.09 -5.91
C VAL A 280 -29.79 -8.15 -5.51
N ALA A 281 -30.23 -9.36 -5.16
CA ALA A 281 -29.33 -10.47 -4.84
C ALA A 281 -28.49 -10.92 -6.05
N SER A 282 -29.07 -11.04 -7.24
CA SER A 282 -28.32 -11.42 -8.45
C SER A 282 -27.34 -10.33 -8.90
N LEU A 283 -27.74 -9.06 -8.83
CA LEU A 283 -26.83 -7.92 -9.08
C LEU A 283 -25.67 -7.90 -8.08
N ARG A 284 -25.95 -8.10 -6.78
CA ARG A 284 -24.91 -8.18 -5.74
C ARG A 284 -23.94 -9.34 -6.02
N SER A 285 -24.44 -10.54 -6.30
CA SER A 285 -23.59 -11.68 -6.67
C SER A 285 -22.76 -11.43 -7.94
N THR A 286 -23.25 -10.60 -8.87
CA THR A 286 -22.50 -10.20 -10.08
C THR A 286 -21.39 -9.21 -9.74
N VAL A 287 -21.66 -8.24 -8.86
CA VAL A 287 -20.65 -7.30 -8.35
C VAL A 287 -19.58 -8.03 -7.54
N ASP A 288 -19.97 -8.95 -6.65
CA ASP A 288 -19.03 -9.74 -5.84
C ASP A 288 -18.13 -10.61 -6.73
N ALA A 289 -18.66 -11.22 -7.81
CA ALA A 289 -17.87 -11.92 -8.81
C ALA A 289 -16.88 -11.00 -9.55
N LYS A 290 -17.32 -9.79 -9.95
CA LYS A 290 -16.43 -8.80 -10.59
C LYS A 290 -15.36 -8.23 -9.65
N ASN A 291 -15.63 -8.13 -8.36
CA ASN A 291 -14.62 -7.78 -7.35
C ASN A 291 -13.53 -8.86 -7.25
N VAL A 292 -13.89 -10.14 -7.35
CA VAL A 292 -12.92 -11.25 -7.41
C VAL A 292 -12.11 -11.23 -8.72
N GLU A 293 -12.74 -10.97 -9.87
CA GLU A 293 -12.02 -10.79 -11.14
C GLU A 293 -11.01 -9.63 -11.06
N LEU A 294 -11.41 -8.48 -10.52
CA LEU A 294 -10.52 -7.32 -10.34
C LEU A 294 -9.36 -7.61 -9.38
N LEU A 295 -9.59 -8.31 -8.27
CA LEU A 295 -8.54 -8.71 -7.32
C LEU A 295 -7.53 -9.69 -7.97
N ASN A 296 -8.02 -10.64 -8.78
CA ASN A 296 -7.17 -11.56 -9.52
C ASN A 296 -6.32 -10.82 -10.58
N LEU A 297 -6.92 -9.86 -11.31
CA LEU A 297 -6.21 -9.02 -12.27
C LEU A 297 -5.16 -8.12 -11.59
N GLN A 298 -5.50 -7.51 -10.45
CA GLN A 298 -4.56 -6.72 -9.66
C GLN A 298 -3.38 -7.58 -9.14
N THR A 299 -3.65 -8.82 -8.73
CA THR A 299 -2.62 -9.78 -8.31
C THR A 299 -1.70 -10.16 -9.47
N ALA A 300 -2.26 -10.45 -10.65
CA ALA A 300 -1.49 -10.75 -11.86
C ALA A 300 -0.65 -9.54 -12.32
N LEU A 301 -1.18 -8.32 -12.26
CA LEU A 301 -0.42 -7.10 -12.54
C LEU A 301 0.74 -6.92 -11.54
N GLY A 302 0.52 -7.17 -10.25
CA GLY A 302 1.58 -7.17 -9.24
C GLY A 302 2.68 -8.19 -9.53
N GLN A 303 2.31 -9.39 -10.00
CA GLN A 303 3.27 -10.41 -10.43
C GLN A 303 4.07 -9.95 -11.67
N TYR A 304 3.42 -9.37 -12.68
CA TYR A 304 4.12 -8.82 -13.85
C TYR A 304 5.07 -7.67 -13.49
N PHE A 305 4.72 -6.79 -12.54
CA PHE A 305 5.66 -5.75 -12.07
C PHE A 305 6.88 -6.36 -11.38
N ALA A 306 6.71 -7.39 -10.54
CA ALA A 306 7.83 -8.10 -9.94
C ALA A 306 8.69 -8.86 -10.97
N GLU A 307 8.09 -9.43 -12.01
CA GLU A 307 8.80 -10.06 -13.13
C GLU A 307 9.59 -9.04 -13.96
N ILE A 308 9.02 -7.86 -14.24
CA ILE A 308 9.70 -6.76 -14.93
C ILE A 308 10.88 -6.24 -14.10
N GLU A 309 10.72 -6.10 -12.78
CA GLU A 309 11.80 -5.70 -11.88
C GLU A 309 12.92 -6.76 -11.87
N ALA A 310 12.59 -8.03 -11.66
CA ALA A 310 13.55 -9.14 -11.67
C ALA A 310 14.29 -9.25 -13.02
N LYS A 311 13.58 -9.09 -14.15
CA LYS A 311 14.20 -9.00 -15.49
C LYS A 311 15.16 -7.81 -15.58
N GLY A 312 14.79 -6.66 -15.03
CA GLY A 312 15.67 -5.49 -14.95
C GLY A 312 16.92 -5.72 -14.09
N HIS A 313 16.88 -6.58 -13.07
CA HIS A 313 18.07 -7.02 -12.34
C HIS A 313 18.96 -7.91 -13.21
N LEU A 314 18.39 -8.95 -13.84
CA LEU A 314 19.13 -9.85 -14.73
C LEU A 314 19.76 -9.11 -15.94
N GLU A 315 19.10 -8.09 -16.48
CA GLU A 315 19.65 -7.26 -17.55
C GLU A 315 20.86 -6.43 -17.11
N ARG A 316 20.88 -5.94 -15.86
CA ARG A 316 22.05 -5.24 -15.28
C ARG A 316 23.21 -6.20 -15.01
N GLU A 317 22.93 -7.37 -14.43
CA GLU A 317 23.95 -8.41 -14.18
C GLU A 317 24.58 -8.92 -15.49
N LEU A 318 23.75 -9.11 -16.52
CA LEU A 318 24.19 -9.50 -17.86
C LEU A 318 24.99 -8.38 -18.56
N ALA A 319 24.70 -7.10 -18.26
CA ALA A 319 25.53 -5.99 -18.73
C ALA A 319 26.89 -5.95 -18.03
N SER A 320 26.97 -6.11 -16.70
CA SER A 320 28.25 -6.16 -15.99
C SER A 320 29.09 -7.38 -16.38
N ALA A 321 28.48 -8.55 -16.54
CA ALA A 321 29.18 -9.75 -17.01
C ALA A 321 29.75 -9.60 -18.44
N ARG A 322 29.07 -8.81 -19.30
CA ARG A 322 29.60 -8.43 -20.62
C ARG A 322 30.77 -7.47 -20.51
N GLU A 323 30.71 -6.46 -19.64
CA GLU A 323 31.84 -5.54 -19.40
C GLU A 323 33.06 -6.29 -18.86
N GLU A 324 32.89 -7.17 -17.89
CA GLU A 324 33.95 -8.02 -17.35
C GLU A 324 34.54 -8.94 -18.42
N SER A 325 33.70 -9.56 -19.26
CA SER A 325 34.14 -10.40 -20.38
C SER A 325 34.98 -9.61 -21.39
N VAL A 326 34.56 -8.39 -21.76
CA VAL A 326 35.35 -7.49 -22.63
C VAL A 326 36.66 -7.07 -21.96
N ARG A 327 36.64 -6.77 -20.66
CA ARG A 327 37.82 -6.38 -19.88
C ARG A 327 38.84 -7.52 -19.73
N LEU A 328 38.37 -8.76 -19.58
CA LEU A 328 39.20 -9.96 -19.58
C LEU A 328 39.74 -10.28 -20.98
N SER A 329 38.91 -10.12 -22.02
CA SER A 329 39.32 -10.30 -23.42
C SER A 329 40.43 -9.32 -23.81
N LYS A 330 40.30 -8.04 -23.43
CA LYS A 330 41.38 -7.07 -23.63
C LYS A 330 42.66 -7.43 -22.87
N ARG A 331 42.55 -7.82 -21.58
CA ARG A 331 43.73 -8.26 -20.80
C ARG A 331 44.42 -9.48 -21.41
N LEU A 332 43.68 -10.38 -22.05
CA LEU A 332 44.23 -11.51 -22.79
C LEU A 332 44.94 -11.05 -24.07
N GLU A 333 44.38 -10.08 -24.80
CA GLU A 333 45.03 -9.48 -25.97
C GLU A 333 46.32 -8.73 -25.59
N ASP A 334 46.27 -7.86 -24.58
CA ASP A 334 47.44 -7.15 -24.04
C ASP A 334 48.55 -8.14 -23.64
N ALA A 335 48.19 -9.28 -23.02
CA ALA A 335 49.13 -10.33 -22.63
C ALA A 335 49.68 -11.14 -23.83
N LEU A 336 48.86 -11.40 -24.86
CA LEU A 336 49.31 -12.07 -26.09
C LEU A 336 50.30 -11.18 -26.88
N GLN A 337 50.05 -9.88 -26.94
CA GLN A 337 50.98 -8.91 -27.53
C GLN A 337 52.34 -8.93 -26.79
N LEU A 338 52.33 -8.93 -25.45
CA LEU A 338 53.55 -9.01 -24.64
C LEU A 338 54.30 -10.35 -24.80
N VAL A 339 53.60 -11.46 -24.99
CA VAL A 339 54.22 -12.77 -25.29
C VAL A 339 54.88 -12.76 -26.67
N GLU A 340 54.29 -12.10 -27.67
CA GLU A 340 54.88 -12.03 -29.00
C GLU A 340 56.05 -11.03 -29.07
N THR A 341 56.02 -9.90 -28.35
CA THR A 341 57.21 -9.01 -28.26
C THR A 341 58.37 -9.68 -27.53
N THR A 342 58.14 -10.30 -26.36
CA THR A 342 59.21 -11.01 -25.63
C THR A 342 59.72 -12.24 -26.38
N LYS A 343 58.91 -12.85 -27.25
CA LYS A 343 59.35 -13.86 -28.22
C LYS A 343 60.26 -13.26 -29.31
N GLN A 344 59.91 -12.11 -29.87
CA GLN A 344 60.75 -11.42 -30.87
C GLN A 344 62.08 -10.94 -30.27
N GLU A 345 62.07 -10.38 -29.05
CA GLU A 345 63.29 -10.03 -28.29
C GLU A 345 64.18 -11.25 -28.05
N LYS A 346 63.58 -12.40 -27.72
CA LYS A 346 64.29 -13.68 -27.56
C LYS A 346 64.88 -14.18 -28.89
N GLU A 347 64.14 -14.06 -29.99
CA GLU A 347 64.61 -14.45 -31.33
C GLU A 347 65.78 -13.56 -31.79
N GLU A 348 65.70 -12.23 -31.57
CA GLU A 348 66.79 -11.28 -31.83
C GLU A 348 68.01 -11.55 -30.93
N ALA A 349 67.80 -11.88 -29.65
CA ALA A 349 68.87 -12.27 -28.73
C ALA A 349 69.55 -13.59 -29.15
N LEU A 350 68.78 -14.58 -29.62
CA LEU A 350 69.33 -15.82 -30.19
C LEU A 350 70.12 -15.56 -31.47
N GLU A 351 69.71 -14.61 -32.33
CA GLU A 351 70.51 -14.25 -33.49
C GLU A 351 71.81 -13.53 -33.09
N LYS A 352 71.76 -12.60 -32.13
CA LYS A 352 72.95 -11.93 -31.56
C LYS A 352 73.94 -12.93 -30.96
N VAL A 353 73.46 -13.95 -30.24
CA VAL A 353 74.29 -15.08 -29.77
C VAL A 353 74.87 -15.85 -30.97
N SER A 354 74.06 -16.20 -31.96
CA SER A 354 74.51 -16.92 -33.17
C SER A 354 75.50 -16.13 -34.05
N GLN A 355 75.50 -14.79 -33.97
CA GLN A 355 76.50 -13.92 -34.56
C GLN A 355 77.79 -13.92 -33.72
N ALA A 356 77.68 -13.79 -32.39
CA ALA A 356 78.82 -13.82 -31.48
C ALA A 356 79.56 -15.18 -31.49
N GLU A 357 78.84 -16.30 -31.56
CA GLU A 357 79.42 -17.65 -31.68
C GLU A 357 80.22 -17.82 -32.97
N ARG A 358 79.74 -17.28 -34.10
CA ARG A 358 80.48 -17.28 -35.38
C ARG A 358 81.77 -16.46 -35.28
N LEU A 359 81.68 -15.22 -34.78
CA LEU A 359 82.85 -14.37 -34.57
C LEU A 359 83.86 -14.97 -33.57
N PHE A 360 83.37 -15.68 -32.54
CA PHE A 360 84.22 -16.42 -31.61
C PHE A 360 84.89 -17.64 -32.26
N ALA A 361 84.18 -18.39 -33.11
CA ALA A 361 84.75 -19.50 -33.87
C ALA A 361 85.81 -19.03 -34.87
N GLU A 362 85.57 -17.93 -35.59
CA GLU A 362 86.56 -17.28 -36.46
C GLU A 362 87.77 -16.77 -35.66
N GLY A 363 87.53 -16.10 -34.53
CA GLY A 363 88.56 -15.63 -33.61
C GLY A 363 89.44 -16.76 -33.09
N LYS A 364 88.83 -17.88 -32.67
CA LYS A 364 89.51 -19.11 -32.27
C LYS A 364 90.31 -19.72 -33.43
N GLY A 365 89.78 -19.74 -34.64
CA GLY A 365 90.51 -20.16 -35.84
C GLY A 365 91.75 -19.29 -36.11
N ARG A 366 91.65 -17.98 -35.91
CA ARG A 366 92.79 -17.04 -36.00
C ARG A 366 93.82 -17.29 -34.89
N VAL A 367 93.38 -17.54 -33.65
CA VAL A 367 94.27 -17.89 -32.53
C VAL A 367 95.01 -19.19 -32.82
N ASN A 368 94.32 -20.28 -33.18
CA ASN A 368 94.94 -21.55 -33.56
C ASN A 368 96.01 -21.37 -34.65
N LYS A 369 95.73 -20.55 -35.68
CA LYS A 369 96.72 -20.25 -36.73
C LYS A 369 97.92 -19.46 -36.22
N LEU A 370 97.72 -18.49 -35.32
CA LEU A 370 98.80 -17.76 -34.67
C LEU A 370 99.62 -18.65 -33.73
N GLU A 371 99.01 -19.62 -33.04
CA GLU A 371 99.70 -20.63 -32.22
C GLU A 371 100.52 -21.59 -33.09
N GLU A 372 99.96 -22.06 -34.21
CA GLU A 372 100.68 -22.80 -35.23
C GLU A 372 101.91 -22.03 -35.73
N ASP A 373 101.73 -20.77 -36.15
CA ASP A 373 102.80 -19.94 -36.70
C ASP A 373 103.82 -19.56 -35.61
N ASN A 374 103.40 -19.35 -34.37
CA ASN A 374 104.30 -19.23 -33.21
C ASN A 374 105.09 -20.52 -32.98
N SER A 375 104.49 -21.70 -33.14
CA SER A 375 105.19 -22.99 -33.05
C SER A 375 106.21 -23.17 -34.20
N LYS A 376 105.90 -22.69 -35.41
CA LYS A 376 106.82 -22.71 -36.56
C LYS A 376 108.01 -21.77 -36.30
N LEU A 377 107.75 -20.57 -35.77
CA LEU A 377 108.78 -19.61 -35.36
C LEU A 377 109.64 -20.13 -34.20
N ARG A 378 109.06 -20.78 -33.19
CA ARG A 378 109.81 -21.43 -32.09
C ARG A 378 110.74 -22.52 -32.62
N ARG A 379 110.25 -23.44 -33.46
CA ARG A 379 111.10 -24.48 -34.09
C ARG A 379 112.21 -23.86 -34.95
N ALA A 380 111.93 -22.77 -35.68
CA ALA A 380 112.94 -22.07 -36.48
C ALA A 380 114.00 -21.39 -35.59
N LEU A 381 113.61 -20.81 -34.46
CA LEU A 381 114.49 -20.23 -33.46
C LEU A 381 115.33 -21.30 -32.73
N GLU A 382 114.73 -22.44 -32.38
CA GLU A 382 115.44 -23.60 -31.83
C GLU A 382 116.47 -24.14 -32.82
N GLN A 383 116.13 -24.21 -34.11
CA GLN A 383 117.06 -24.62 -35.17
C GLN A 383 118.20 -23.59 -35.37
N SER A 384 117.93 -22.29 -35.33
CA SER A 384 118.97 -21.27 -35.45
C SER A 384 119.86 -21.21 -34.20
N MET A 385 119.30 -21.37 -33.00
CA MET A 385 120.04 -21.50 -31.75
C MET A 385 120.90 -22.77 -31.74
N THR A 386 120.39 -23.88 -32.27
CA THR A 386 121.15 -25.13 -32.42
C THR A 386 122.30 -24.98 -33.42
N ARG A 387 122.09 -24.25 -34.53
CA ARG A 387 123.17 -23.89 -35.46
C ARG A 387 124.21 -23.00 -34.78
N LEU A 388 123.78 -21.96 -34.06
CA LEU A 388 124.67 -21.04 -33.33
C LEU A 388 125.54 -21.81 -32.31
N ASN A 389 124.93 -22.60 -31.44
CA ASN A 389 125.64 -23.39 -30.43
C ASN A 389 126.62 -24.38 -31.08
N ARG A 390 126.23 -25.02 -32.19
CA ARG A 390 127.09 -25.93 -32.95
C ARG A 390 128.23 -25.23 -33.70
N MET A 391 128.11 -23.93 -33.98
CA MET A 391 129.18 -23.09 -34.54
C MET A 391 130.00 -22.36 -33.45
N SER A 392 129.54 -22.38 -32.20
CA SER A 392 130.19 -21.73 -31.05
C SER A 392 130.99 -22.71 -30.16
N MET A 393 130.98 -24.00 -30.46
CA MET A 393 131.75 -25.02 -29.72
C MET A 393 133.15 -25.29 -30.29
N ASP A 394 133.43 -24.91 -31.54
CA ASP A 394 134.74 -25.10 -32.17
C ASP A 394 135.58 -23.81 -32.14
N SER A 395 136.58 -23.82 -31.25
CA SER A 395 137.82 -23.03 -31.28
C SER A 395 137.75 -21.51 -31.52
N ASP A 396 137.69 -20.71 -30.43
CA ASP A 396 138.10 -19.29 -30.50
C ASP A 396 138.65 -18.70 -29.17
N PHE A 397 139.15 -19.53 -28.24
CA PHE A 397 139.71 -19.03 -26.96
C PHE A 397 140.89 -19.84 -26.39
N SER A 398 141.81 -20.29 -27.25
CA SER A 398 143.04 -20.97 -26.81
C SER A 398 144.25 -20.62 -27.69
N VAL A 399 145.07 -19.65 -27.26
CA VAL A 399 146.38 -19.38 -27.88
C VAL A 399 147.32 -20.57 -27.60
N ASP A 400 147.95 -21.13 -28.65
CA ASP A 400 148.83 -22.30 -28.50
C ASP A 400 149.97 -22.00 -27.50
N ARG A 401 150.01 -22.81 -26.43
CA ARG A 401 151.04 -22.79 -25.38
C ARG A 401 152.47 -22.79 -25.94
N ARG A 402 152.71 -23.40 -27.12
CA ARG A 402 154.02 -23.36 -27.80
C ARG A 402 154.41 -21.96 -28.27
N ILE A 403 153.46 -21.17 -28.76
CA ILE A 403 153.67 -19.79 -29.19
C ILE A 403 154.03 -18.92 -27.97
N VAL A 404 153.26 -19.06 -26.88
CA VAL A 404 153.48 -18.32 -25.62
C VAL A 404 154.86 -18.63 -25.01
N ILE A 405 155.24 -19.91 -24.95
CA ILE A 405 156.58 -20.32 -24.49
C ILE A 405 157.68 -19.74 -25.40
N LYS A 406 157.49 -19.79 -26.74
CA LYS A 406 158.50 -19.29 -27.68
C LYS A 406 158.68 -17.77 -27.58
N LEU A 407 157.60 -17.01 -27.36
CA LEU A 407 157.67 -15.57 -27.10
C LEU A 407 158.47 -15.25 -25.82
N LEU A 408 158.16 -15.91 -24.70
CA LEU A 408 158.89 -15.78 -23.45
C LEU A 408 160.39 -16.11 -23.60
N VAL A 409 160.71 -17.25 -24.24
CA VAL A 409 162.11 -17.64 -24.50
C VAL A 409 162.83 -16.59 -25.37
N THR A 410 162.15 -16.06 -26.40
CA THR A 410 162.73 -15.02 -27.29
C THR A 410 162.97 -13.71 -26.55
N TYR A 411 162.09 -13.33 -25.60
CA TYR A 411 162.24 -12.13 -24.78
C TYR A 411 163.50 -12.18 -23.89
N PHE A 412 163.73 -13.30 -23.20
CA PHE A 412 164.95 -13.51 -22.41
C PHE A 412 166.21 -13.65 -23.29
N GLN A 413 166.15 -14.41 -24.40
CA GLN A 413 167.29 -14.59 -25.30
C GLN A 413 167.74 -13.30 -26.00
N ARG A 414 166.80 -12.38 -26.30
CA ARG A 414 167.10 -11.08 -26.94
C ARG A 414 167.20 -9.94 -25.92
N ASN A 415 167.78 -10.24 -24.76
CA ASN A 415 168.19 -9.28 -23.72
C ASN A 415 167.09 -8.25 -23.35
N HIS A 416 165.87 -8.74 -23.12
CA HIS A 416 164.68 -7.95 -22.77
C HIS A 416 164.19 -6.96 -23.86
N SER A 417 164.25 -7.36 -25.14
CA SER A 417 163.70 -6.56 -26.26
C SER A 417 162.24 -6.13 -26.02
N LYS A 418 162.01 -4.82 -26.09
CA LYS A 418 160.67 -4.20 -25.97
C LYS A 418 159.72 -4.61 -27.08
N GLU A 419 160.23 -4.91 -28.27
CA GLU A 419 159.41 -5.33 -29.43
C GLU A 419 158.74 -6.69 -29.19
N VAL A 420 159.45 -7.62 -28.53
CA VAL A 420 158.90 -8.93 -28.18
C VAL A 420 157.85 -8.79 -27.08
N LEU A 421 158.03 -7.83 -26.15
CA LEU A 421 157.06 -7.53 -25.10
C LEU A 421 155.77 -6.89 -25.66
N ASP A 422 155.88 -5.95 -26.61
CA ASP A 422 154.73 -5.38 -27.33
C ASP A 422 153.98 -6.45 -28.16
N LEU A 423 154.72 -7.34 -28.83
CA LEU A 423 154.11 -8.47 -29.54
C LEU A 423 153.41 -9.45 -28.58
N MET A 424 153.98 -9.72 -27.40
CA MET A 424 153.33 -10.52 -26.35
C MET A 424 152.03 -9.87 -25.87
N VAL A 425 152.05 -8.58 -25.53
CA VAL A 425 150.86 -7.80 -25.15
C VAL A 425 149.75 -7.93 -26.20
N ARG A 426 150.11 -7.82 -27.48
CA ARG A 426 149.16 -7.87 -28.60
C ARG A 426 148.63 -9.27 -28.91
N MET A 427 149.43 -10.32 -28.73
CA MET A 427 148.99 -11.72 -28.96
C MET A 427 148.28 -12.35 -27.76
N LEU A 428 148.60 -11.95 -26.53
CA LEU A 428 148.01 -12.49 -25.30
C LEU A 428 146.80 -11.69 -24.80
N GLY A 429 146.48 -10.56 -25.42
CA GLY A 429 145.31 -9.74 -25.07
C GLY A 429 145.40 -9.07 -23.71
N PHE A 430 146.61 -8.68 -23.28
CA PHE A 430 146.84 -8.06 -21.95
C PHE A 430 145.93 -6.84 -21.74
N SER A 431 145.35 -6.72 -20.54
CA SER A 431 144.53 -5.57 -20.16
C SER A 431 145.38 -4.30 -19.99
N GLU A 432 144.76 -3.12 -19.97
CA GLU A 432 145.51 -1.86 -19.83
C GLU A 432 146.20 -1.76 -18.45
N GLU A 433 145.59 -2.33 -17.42
CA GLU A 433 146.13 -2.47 -16.06
C GLU A 433 147.30 -3.48 -15.99
N GLU A 434 147.40 -4.39 -16.95
CA GLU A 434 148.54 -5.31 -17.10
C GLU A 434 149.68 -4.64 -17.88
N LYS A 435 149.38 -3.93 -18.96
CA LYS A 435 150.34 -3.11 -19.74
C LYS A 435 151.05 -2.06 -18.88
N GLN A 436 150.33 -1.46 -17.91
CA GLN A 436 150.92 -0.54 -16.95
C GLN A 436 151.88 -1.24 -15.97
N ARG A 437 151.57 -2.46 -15.52
CA ARG A 437 152.44 -3.24 -14.62
C ARG A 437 153.72 -3.77 -15.29
N ILE A 438 153.77 -3.82 -16.62
CA ILE A 438 154.99 -4.12 -17.41
C ILE A 438 155.64 -2.89 -18.06
N GLY A 439 155.14 -1.68 -17.77
CA GLY A 439 155.81 -0.41 -18.11
C GLY A 439 155.79 -0.01 -19.59
N VAL A 440 154.78 -0.42 -20.37
CA VAL A 440 154.75 -0.20 -21.83
C VAL A 440 153.97 1.05 -22.26
N ALA A 441 152.91 1.47 -21.55
CA ALA A 441 152.04 2.58 -21.98
C ALA A 441 151.65 3.56 -20.84
N GLN A 442 151.98 4.84 -21.02
CA GLN A 442 151.55 5.96 -20.16
C GLN A 442 151.45 7.27 -20.96
N GLN A 443 150.42 7.44 -21.81
CA GLN A 443 150.06 8.72 -22.47
C GLN A 443 148.71 8.63 -23.21
N GLY A 444 147.89 9.69 -23.19
CA GLY A 444 146.69 9.85 -24.04
C GLY A 444 145.35 10.02 -23.30
N ALA A 445 144.42 10.84 -23.83
CA ALA A 445 143.10 11.11 -23.23
C ALA A 445 142.07 11.69 -24.22
N GLY A 446 140.75 11.49 -24.00
CA GLY A 446 139.69 12.43 -24.46
C GLY A 446 138.30 11.91 -24.95
N LYS A 447 137.24 12.28 -24.21
CA LYS A 447 136.07 13.13 -24.61
C LYS A 447 134.99 12.69 -25.66
N GLY A 448 133.68 12.84 -25.28
CA GLY A 448 132.47 12.89 -26.16
C GLY A 448 131.50 11.68 -26.00
N VAL A 449 130.18 11.73 -25.68
CA VAL A 449 129.01 12.66 -25.88
C VAL A 449 128.47 12.61 -27.32
N VAL A 450 127.18 12.38 -27.69
CA VAL A 450 125.81 12.86 -27.26
C VAL A 450 124.73 11.72 -27.49
N ARG A 451 123.36 11.76 -27.49
CA ARG A 451 122.20 12.70 -27.26
C ARG A 451 120.83 11.95 -27.11
N GLY A 452 120.05 12.20 -26.03
CA GLY A 452 118.55 12.20 -25.99
C GLY A 452 117.76 10.87 -26.08
N VAL A 453 116.46 10.76 -25.70
CA VAL A 453 115.47 11.71 -25.09
C VAL A 453 114.49 10.95 -24.15
N PHE A 454 113.91 11.65 -23.17
CA PHE A 454 112.79 11.29 -22.27
C PHE A 454 111.55 10.65 -22.98
N GLY A 455 110.59 9.98 -22.33
CA GLY A 455 110.36 9.65 -20.91
C GLY A 455 108.90 9.18 -20.66
N LEU A 456 108.59 8.53 -19.53
CA LEU A 456 107.26 7.98 -19.17
C LEU A 456 106.89 8.38 -17.73
N PRO A 457 105.70 8.96 -17.46
CA PRO A 457 104.57 8.13 -16.97
C PRO A 457 103.15 8.70 -17.28
N GLY A 458 102.09 7.99 -16.88
CA GLY A 458 100.78 8.62 -16.54
C GLY A 458 99.53 8.04 -17.20
N ARG A 459 98.43 7.93 -16.42
CA ARG A 459 97.14 7.28 -16.76
C ARG A 459 95.96 8.26 -16.65
N LEU A 460 95.30 8.57 -17.77
CA LEU A 460 93.91 9.08 -17.91
C LEU A 460 93.42 8.58 -19.31
N VAL A 461 92.21 8.08 -19.57
CA VAL A 461 90.82 8.51 -19.25
C VAL A 461 90.43 9.81 -19.97
N GLY A 462 89.80 9.68 -21.13
CA GLY A 462 89.25 10.77 -21.96
C GLY A 462 89.04 10.34 -23.42
N GLY A 463 88.07 10.96 -24.13
CA GLY A 463 87.90 10.82 -25.59
C GLY A 463 88.78 11.81 -26.37
N ILE A 464 88.46 12.24 -27.59
CA ILE A 464 87.23 12.12 -28.43
C ILE A 464 87.65 12.23 -29.93
N LEU A 465 86.74 11.89 -30.85
CA LEU A 465 86.44 12.63 -32.11
C LEU A 465 86.83 12.00 -33.48
N GLY A 466 85.84 12.02 -34.38
CA GLY A 466 85.96 11.87 -35.84
C GLY A 466 84.61 12.09 -36.54
N GLY A 467 84.35 13.31 -37.04
CA GLY A 467 83.17 13.66 -37.88
C GLY A 467 83.53 13.70 -39.38
N SER A 468 82.79 14.32 -40.31
CA SER A 468 81.51 15.09 -40.36
C SER A 468 81.21 15.35 -41.86
N PRO A 469 80.17 16.11 -42.33
CA PRO A 469 79.05 16.83 -41.67
C PRO A 469 77.68 16.14 -42.02
N THR A 470 76.48 16.71 -42.32
CA THR A 470 75.93 18.04 -42.74
C THR A 470 74.47 18.31 -42.30
N GLU A 471 74.23 19.58 -41.95
CA GLU A 471 73.06 20.45 -42.21
C GLU A 471 71.59 20.11 -41.78
N ASN A 472 71.15 20.91 -40.79
CA ASN A 472 69.92 21.73 -40.76
C ASN A 472 68.61 21.21 -40.12
N SER A 473 68.32 21.80 -38.93
CA SER A 473 67.04 22.21 -38.32
C SER A 473 65.76 21.37 -38.56
N GLY A 474 64.99 20.93 -37.55
CA GLY A 474 65.00 21.20 -36.10
C GLY A 474 63.81 22.06 -35.65
N THR A 475 62.86 21.47 -34.91
CA THR A 475 61.82 22.11 -34.05
C THR A 475 61.10 21.03 -33.22
N MET A 476 61.16 21.17 -31.88
CA MET A 476 60.28 20.64 -30.80
C MET A 476 59.53 19.29 -30.97
N ALA A 477 59.80 18.32 -30.07
CA ALA A 477 58.90 17.97 -28.96
C ALA A 477 59.47 16.90 -27.99
N SER A 478 59.17 17.10 -26.69
CA SER A 478 59.17 16.18 -25.53
C SER A 478 60.41 15.39 -25.06
N ASP A 479 60.40 15.15 -23.74
CA ASP A 479 60.95 14.01 -22.99
C ASP A 479 62.46 13.73 -22.98
N ASN A 480 63.19 14.62 -22.30
CA ASN A 480 64.35 14.26 -21.47
C ASN A 480 64.24 14.92 -20.08
N GLN A 481 63.19 14.60 -19.33
CA GLN A 481 63.18 14.90 -17.88
C GLN A 481 64.17 13.97 -17.19
N SER A 482 65.12 14.54 -16.44
CA SER A 482 66.15 13.77 -15.76
C SER A 482 65.56 12.98 -14.60
N PHE A 483 66.20 11.87 -14.23
CA PHE A 483 65.90 11.16 -12.99
C PHE A 483 66.04 12.08 -11.76
N ALA A 484 66.90 13.10 -11.84
CA ALA A 484 67.01 14.15 -10.84
C ALA A 484 65.76 15.03 -10.75
N ASP A 485 65.15 15.39 -11.90
CA ASP A 485 63.94 16.22 -11.94
C ASP A 485 62.74 15.43 -11.39
N MET A 486 62.60 14.15 -11.74
CA MET A 486 61.59 13.27 -11.13
C MET A 486 61.80 13.08 -9.61
N TRP A 487 63.05 13.08 -9.14
CA TRP A 487 63.33 13.07 -7.70
C TRP A 487 63.00 14.41 -7.01
N VAL A 488 63.21 15.54 -7.69
CA VAL A 488 62.79 16.86 -7.19
C VAL A 488 61.27 16.97 -7.14
N ASP A 489 60.55 16.56 -8.19
CA ASP A 489 59.08 16.51 -8.19
C ASP A 489 58.54 15.55 -7.11
N PHE A 490 59.19 14.39 -6.91
CA PHE A 490 58.82 13.47 -5.83
C PHE A 490 59.02 14.11 -4.44
N LEU A 491 60.17 14.75 -4.19
CA LEU A 491 60.44 15.42 -2.90
C LEU A 491 59.54 16.64 -2.66
N LEU A 492 59.25 17.43 -3.69
CA LEU A 492 58.30 18.54 -3.62
C LEU A 492 56.89 18.03 -3.32
N LYS A 493 56.47 16.93 -3.96
CA LYS A 493 55.14 16.34 -3.77
C LYS A 493 54.98 15.61 -2.44
N GLU A 494 56.01 14.90 -1.97
CA GLU A 494 56.01 14.31 -0.63
C GLU A 494 55.99 15.42 0.44
N GLY A 495 56.69 16.53 0.22
CA GLY A 495 56.60 17.74 1.04
C GLY A 495 55.19 18.35 1.06
N GLU A 496 54.58 18.59 -0.10
CA GLU A 496 53.22 19.15 -0.22
C GLU A 496 52.18 18.22 0.42
N GLU A 497 52.30 16.89 0.24
CA GLU A 497 51.42 15.94 0.92
C GLU A 497 51.64 15.89 2.45
N ARG A 498 52.86 16.14 2.94
CA ARG A 498 53.14 16.26 4.37
C ARG A 498 52.45 17.49 4.97
N GLU A 499 52.61 18.64 4.31
CA GLU A 499 51.97 19.90 4.70
C GLU A 499 50.43 19.79 4.63
N LYS A 500 49.88 19.09 3.62
CA LYS A 500 48.44 18.76 3.55
C LYS A 500 47.95 17.87 4.69
N ARG A 501 48.74 16.89 5.11
CA ARG A 501 48.41 16.03 6.27
C ARG A 501 48.45 16.83 7.58
N GLU A 502 49.50 17.61 7.80
CA GLU A 502 49.70 18.41 9.01
C GLU A 502 48.66 19.54 9.14
N SER A 503 48.28 20.19 8.04
CA SER A 503 47.18 21.18 8.01
C SER A 503 45.79 20.55 8.20
N SER A 504 45.53 19.37 7.61
CA SER A 504 44.26 18.65 7.80
C SER A 504 44.08 18.12 9.23
N GLN A 505 45.18 17.81 9.93
CA GLN A 505 45.14 17.21 11.26
C GLN A 505 44.98 18.25 12.39
N ASN A 506 45.28 19.53 12.13
CA ASN A 506 45.08 20.64 13.08
C ASN A 506 43.64 21.22 13.13
N ILE A 507 42.74 20.80 12.23
CA ILE A 507 41.36 21.34 12.15
C ILE A 507 40.36 20.52 12.98
N ASN A 508 40.65 19.25 13.26
CA ASN A 508 39.71 18.29 13.90
C ASN A 508 39.87 18.14 15.43
N VAL A 509 40.47 19.11 16.14
CA VAL A 509 40.75 19.03 17.59
C VAL A 509 40.03 20.16 18.38
N ALA A 510 39.04 20.83 17.78
CA ALA A 510 38.48 22.07 18.33
C ALA A 510 36.94 22.20 18.33
N VAL A 511 36.17 21.10 18.23
CA VAL A 511 34.76 21.05 18.70
C VAL A 511 34.41 19.63 19.21
N GLU A 512 34.58 19.37 20.51
CA GLU A 512 33.77 18.37 21.22
C GLU A 512 33.65 18.70 22.72
N ASP A 513 32.61 19.46 23.05
CA ASP A 513 32.00 19.57 24.39
C ASP A 513 30.62 20.24 24.15
N THR A 514 29.47 19.66 24.47
CA THR A 514 29.15 18.86 25.66
C THR A 514 28.18 17.70 25.35
N SER A 515 28.43 16.53 25.95
CA SER A 515 27.45 15.45 26.17
C SER A 515 26.98 15.50 27.64
N PRO A 516 25.75 15.05 28.01
CA PRO A 516 25.41 13.60 28.15
C PRO A 516 23.95 13.27 27.71
N SER A 517 23.37 12.06 27.69
CA SER A 517 23.75 10.62 27.70
C SER A 517 22.41 9.84 27.57
N THR A 518 22.23 8.55 27.23
CA THR A 518 23.04 7.33 26.96
C THR A 518 22.11 6.37 26.14
N ASN A 519 22.39 5.12 25.73
CA ASN A 519 23.41 4.10 26.01
C ASN A 519 23.61 3.24 24.73
N ASN A 520 24.77 2.59 24.60
CA ASN A 520 25.06 1.54 23.60
C ASN A 520 24.78 0.12 24.20
N PRO A 521 24.88 -1.03 23.48
CA PRO A 521 25.55 -1.25 22.18
C PRO A 521 24.80 -2.15 21.14
N SER A 522 25.40 -2.24 19.93
CA SER A 522 25.68 -3.43 19.07
C SER A 522 24.78 -4.69 19.05
N LEU A 523 24.69 -5.49 17.96
CA LEU A 523 25.10 -5.41 16.53
C LEU A 523 24.48 -6.63 15.79
N GLN A 524 24.47 -6.59 14.45
CA GLN A 524 24.34 -7.77 13.53
C GLN A 524 22.98 -8.51 13.54
N ILE A 525 22.26 -8.66 12.41
CA ILE A 525 22.50 -9.40 11.14
C ILE A 525 21.94 -10.83 11.17
N GLU A 526 21.45 -11.27 10.01
CA GLU A 526 20.86 -12.60 9.69
C GLU A 526 19.47 -12.87 10.32
N GLN A 527 18.42 -12.86 9.49
CA GLN A 527 17.95 -13.99 8.67
C GLN A 527 17.39 -15.15 9.48
N ARG A 528 16.06 -15.31 9.44
CA ARG A 528 15.43 -16.62 9.24
C ARG A 528 14.05 -16.50 8.60
N THR A 529 13.89 -17.22 7.50
CA THR A 529 12.78 -18.18 7.24
C THR A 529 11.47 -17.90 7.99
N SER A 530 10.41 -17.50 7.28
CA SER A 530 9.43 -18.45 6.73
C SER A 530 8.69 -19.24 7.81
N GLU A 531 7.44 -18.85 8.11
CA GLU A 531 6.28 -19.70 7.80
C GLU A 531 4.94 -18.94 7.97
N PHE A 532 3.95 -19.39 7.18
CA PHE A 532 2.49 -19.30 7.31
C PHE A 532 1.81 -18.38 8.38
N SER A 533 0.80 -17.62 7.92
CA SER A 533 -0.63 -17.82 8.28
C SER A 533 -1.44 -16.53 8.57
N THR A 534 -2.66 -16.50 8.03
CA THR A 534 -3.88 -15.81 8.53
C THR A 534 -3.80 -14.34 8.99
N VAL A 535 -4.38 -13.47 8.15
CA VAL A 535 -4.98 -12.19 8.56
C VAL A 535 -6.10 -12.44 9.59
N PRO A 536 -6.13 -11.74 10.74
CA PRO A 536 -7.30 -11.71 11.60
C PRO A 536 -8.25 -10.57 11.19
N LEU A 537 -9.39 -10.91 10.60
CA LEU A 537 -10.57 -10.02 10.61
C LEU A 537 -11.20 -10.09 12.01
N ALA A 538 -11.39 -8.94 12.65
CA ALA A 538 -12.24 -8.80 13.84
C ALA A 538 -13.03 -7.49 13.76
N SER A 539 -14.36 -7.59 13.91
CA SER A 539 -15.27 -6.45 13.83
C SER A 539 -15.37 -5.69 15.16
N PRO A 540 -15.48 -4.35 15.17
CA PRO A 540 -15.85 -3.60 16.36
C PRO A 540 -17.34 -3.79 16.68
N HIS A 541 -17.69 -4.88 17.36
CA HIS A 541 -19.04 -5.08 17.87
C HIS A 541 -19.33 -4.11 19.02
N SER A 542 -20.52 -3.50 19.00
CA SER A 542 -20.97 -2.51 19.98
C SER A 542 -21.36 -3.16 21.32
N ASP A 543 -20.48 -3.08 22.32
CA ASP A 543 -20.69 -3.67 23.64
C ASP A 543 -21.41 -2.67 24.59
N SER A 544 -22.70 -2.92 24.87
CA SER A 544 -23.59 -2.01 25.59
C SER A 544 -23.47 -2.11 27.13
N ARG A 545 -22.46 -1.45 27.71
CA ARG A 545 -22.30 -1.40 29.16
C ARG A 545 -23.30 -0.46 29.83
N PHE A 546 -24.21 -1.03 30.63
CA PHE A 546 -25.11 -0.29 31.52
C PHE A 546 -24.34 0.45 32.63
N THR A 547 -24.26 1.78 32.54
CA THR A 547 -23.87 2.64 33.67
C THR A 547 -25.09 3.12 34.45
N ARG A 548 -25.46 2.38 35.51
CA ARG A 548 -26.31 2.93 36.58
C ARG A 548 -25.55 4.04 37.30
N GLN A 549 -26.06 5.27 37.29
CA GLN A 549 -25.78 6.26 38.33
C GLN A 549 -27.03 7.07 38.67
N ILE A 550 -27.02 7.66 39.87
CA ILE A 550 -28.20 8.15 40.61
C ILE A 550 -28.21 9.68 40.58
N PRO A 551 -29.38 10.34 40.46
CA PRO A 551 -29.46 11.78 40.24
C PRO A 551 -29.00 12.62 41.44
N ARG A 552 -28.66 13.89 41.15
CA ARG A 552 -28.62 14.99 42.11
C ARG A 552 -29.34 16.19 41.52
N TYR A 553 -30.38 16.64 42.22
CA TYR A 553 -31.09 17.93 42.14
C TYR A 553 -31.35 18.48 40.74
#